data_AF-A0A8C7MTF3-F1
#
_entry.id   AF-A0A8C7MTF3-F1
#
_cell.length_a   1.000
_cell.length_b   1.000
_cell.length_c   1.000
_cell.angle_alpha   90.00
_cell.angle_beta   90.00
_cell.angle_gamma   90.00
#
_symmetry.space_group_name_H-M   'P 1'
#
loop_
_entity.id
_entity.type
_entity.pdbx_description
1 polymer ?
#
loop_
_entity_poly.entity_id
_entity_poly.type
_entity_poly.pdbx_seq_one_letter_code
_entity_poly.pdbx_strand_id
1 'polypeptide(L)'
;VCVVSSHLRPVCVVSSHLHPVCVVSSHLHPVCVVSSHLHPVCVVSSHLHPVCVVSSHLRPVCVVSSHLRPVCVVSSHLLPVCVVSSHFRPVCVVSSHFRPVCVVSSHLRPVCVVSSHLRPVCVVSSHLRPVCVQCNNFKLPECCVIENDQV
;
A
#
# COMPACT_ATOMS: atom_id res chain seq x y z
N VAL A 1 7.53 -15.55 8.51
CA VAL A 1 6.33 -16.00 9.25
C VAL A 1 5.16 -15.99 8.29
N CYS A 2 4.44 -17.11 8.16
CA CYS A 2 3.24 -17.20 7.33
C CYS A 2 2.05 -17.49 8.24
N VAL A 3 1.02 -16.65 8.17
CA VAL A 3 -0.22 -16.80 8.94
C VAL A 3 -1.36 -17.00 7.97
N VAL A 4 -2.07 -18.11 8.10
CA VAL A 4 -3.27 -18.42 7.31
C VAL A 4 -4.42 -18.63 8.27
N SER A 5 -5.48 -17.84 8.14
CA SER A 5 -6.69 -17.97 8.96
C SER A 5 -7.89 -17.40 8.23
N SER A 6 -9.08 -17.99 8.40
CA SER A 6 -10.33 -17.44 7.86
C SER A 6 -10.62 -16.04 8.41
N HIS A 7 -10.37 -15.82 9.70
CA HIS A 7 -10.53 -14.53 10.37
C HIS A 7 -9.31 -14.22 11.22
N LEU A 8 -8.66 -13.10 10.93
CA LEU A 8 -7.65 -12.53 11.81
C LEU A 8 -8.29 -11.38 12.59
N ARG A 9 -8.19 -11.48 13.91
CA ARG A 9 -8.54 -10.41 14.86
C ARG A 9 -7.58 -9.23 14.69
N PRO A 10 -7.87 -8.05 15.27
CA PRO A 10 -6.95 -6.92 15.21
C PRO A 10 -5.56 -7.34 15.66
N VAL A 11 -4.55 -6.99 14.88
CA VAL A 11 -3.15 -7.34 15.17
C VAL A 11 -2.34 -6.06 15.24
N CYS A 12 -1.62 -5.90 16.35
CA CYS A 12 -0.61 -4.87 16.51
C CYS A 12 0.75 -5.55 16.64
N VAL A 13 1.65 -5.29 15.70
CA VAL A 13 3.02 -5.82 15.74
C VAL A 13 3.99 -4.65 15.88
N VAL A 14 4.76 -4.67 16.96
CA VAL A 14 5.84 -3.71 17.21
C VAL A 14 7.14 -4.50 17.35
N SER A 15 8.12 -4.21 16.51
CA SER A 15 9.44 -4.87 16.57
C SER A 15 10.51 -3.97 15.96
N SER A 16 11.76 -4.11 16.37
CA SER A 16 12.88 -3.43 15.71
C SER A 16 13.11 -3.96 14.29
N HIS A 17 13.02 -5.28 14.13
CA HIS A 17 13.20 -5.99 12.85
C HIS A 17 12.10 -7.02 12.66
N LEU A 18 11.24 -6.81 11.68
CA LEU A 18 10.33 -7.86 11.22
C LEU A 18 10.97 -8.57 10.05
N HIS A 19 11.09 -9.88 10.20
CA HIS A 19 11.43 -10.81 9.14
C HIS A 19 10.27 -10.92 8.13
N PRO A 20 10.47 -11.52 6.95
CA PRO A 20 9.41 -11.60 5.94
C PRO A 20 8.10 -12.14 6.51
N VAL A 21 7.01 -11.43 6.25
CA VAL A 21 5.67 -11.78 6.76
C VAL A 21 4.73 -12.01 5.58
N CYS A 22 4.06 -13.16 5.59
CA CYS A 22 2.97 -13.46 4.68
C CYS A 22 1.69 -13.65 5.50
N VAL A 23 0.65 -12.88 5.20
CA VAL A 23 -0.64 -12.98 5.88
C VAL A 23 -1.72 -13.27 4.84
N VAL A 24 -2.41 -14.40 4.99
CA VAL A 24 -3.51 -14.80 4.11
C VAL A 24 -4.76 -14.99 4.95
N SER A 25 -5.82 -14.25 4.64
CA SER A 25 -7.08 -14.39 5.38
C SER A 25 -8.30 -13.93 4.60
N SER A 26 -9.46 -14.55 4.82
CA SER A 26 -10.71 -14.06 4.22
C SER A 26 -11.07 -12.67 4.77
N HIS A 27 -10.91 -12.46 6.08
CA HIS A 27 -11.16 -11.19 6.75
C HIS A 27 -10.02 -10.78 7.67
N LEU A 28 -9.27 -9.77 7.24
CA LEU A 28 -8.32 -9.06 8.09
C LEU A 28 -9.02 -7.91 8.79
N HIS A 29 -9.13 -7.99 10.11
CA HIS A 29 -9.47 -6.85 10.98
C HIS A 29 -8.28 -5.87 11.06
N PRO A 30 -8.44 -4.68 11.68
CA PRO A 30 -7.42 -3.64 11.61
C PRO A 30 -6.02 -4.15 11.97
N VAL A 31 -5.05 -3.84 11.12
CA VAL A 31 -3.65 -4.25 11.31
C VAL A 31 -2.79 -3.02 11.47
N CYS A 32 -2.04 -2.97 12.56
CA CYS A 32 -1.03 -1.95 12.82
C CYS A 32 0.35 -2.62 12.89
N VAL A 33 1.24 -2.26 11.98
CA VAL A 33 2.61 -2.75 11.97
C VAL A 33 3.57 -1.58 12.13
N VAL A 34 4.37 -1.62 13.19
CA VAL A 34 5.39 -0.61 13.48
C VAL A 34 6.75 -1.30 13.60
N SER A 35 7.72 -0.89 12.78
CA SER A 35 9.09 -1.38 12.97
C SER A 35 10.16 -0.46 12.41
N SER A 36 11.40 -0.60 12.86
CA SER A 36 12.52 0.12 12.23
C SER A 36 12.83 -0.47 10.84
N HIS A 37 12.81 -1.80 10.69
CA HIS A 37 13.02 -2.48 9.42
C HIS A 37 11.95 -3.55 9.15
N LEU A 38 11.10 -3.29 8.16
CA LEU A 38 10.20 -4.29 7.59
C LEU A 38 10.89 -5.01 6.44
N HIS A 39 11.12 -6.31 6.59
CA HIS A 39 11.40 -7.20 5.46
C HIS A 39 10.14 -7.43 4.62
N PRO A 40 10.22 -8.07 3.42
CA PRO A 40 9.11 -8.13 2.49
C PRO A 40 7.81 -8.58 3.15
N VAL A 41 6.74 -7.83 2.90
CA VAL A 41 5.41 -8.09 3.46
C VAL A 41 4.46 -8.43 2.32
N CYS A 42 3.80 -9.57 2.43
CA CYS A 42 2.75 -9.99 1.53
C CYS A 42 1.44 -10.14 2.32
N VAL A 43 0.41 -9.39 1.94
CA VAL A 43 -0.91 -9.48 2.56
C VAL A 43 -1.93 -9.82 1.49
N VAL A 44 -2.63 -10.93 1.66
CA VAL A 44 -3.68 -11.39 0.75
C VAL A 44 -4.97 -11.55 1.53
N SER A 45 -6.05 -10.91 1.08
CA SER A 45 -7.36 -11.11 1.69
C SER A 45 -8.54 -10.91 0.77
N SER A 46 -9.73 -11.34 1.18
CA SER A 46 -10.97 -10.90 0.53
C SER A 46 -11.38 -9.52 1.05
N HIS A 47 -11.32 -9.31 2.37
CA HIS A 47 -11.64 -8.03 3.01
C HIS A 47 -10.53 -7.58 3.97
N LEU A 48 -9.87 -6.48 3.59
CA LEU A 48 -8.89 -5.78 4.40
C LEU A 48 -9.55 -4.59 5.09
N HIS A 49 -9.66 -4.66 6.41
CA HIS A 49 -9.95 -3.51 7.28
C HIS A 49 -8.74 -2.56 7.36
N PRO A 50 -8.87 -1.38 8.00
CA PRO A 50 -7.82 -0.37 7.94
C PRO A 50 -6.45 -0.93 8.31
N VAL A 51 -5.46 -0.67 7.46
CA VAL A 51 -4.08 -1.08 7.71
C VAL A 51 -3.20 0.13 7.83
N CYS A 52 -2.45 0.17 8.92
CA CYS A 52 -1.45 1.18 9.19
C CYS A 52 -0.08 0.50 9.25
N VAL A 53 0.82 0.89 8.35
CA VAL A 53 2.21 0.40 8.33
C VAL A 53 3.14 1.58 8.52
N VAL A 54 3.96 1.53 9.58
CA VAL A 54 4.94 2.55 9.90
C VAL A 54 6.32 1.91 9.96
N SER A 55 7.27 2.38 9.15
CA SER A 55 8.66 1.93 9.31
C SER A 55 9.73 2.90 8.86
N SER A 56 10.93 2.82 9.42
CA SER A 56 12.08 3.58 8.89
C SER A 56 12.49 3.05 7.51
N HIS A 57 12.57 1.72 7.36
CA HIS A 57 12.88 1.07 6.09
C HIS A 57 11.87 -0.03 5.76
N LEU A 58 11.15 0.17 4.67
CA LEU A 58 10.14 -0.74 4.17
C LEU A 58 10.67 -1.45 2.92
N ARG A 59 10.95 -2.75 3.04
CA ARG A 59 11.21 -3.67 1.92
C ARG A 59 9.93 -3.95 1.12
N PRO A 60 10.00 -4.53 -0.10
CA PRO A 60 8.84 -4.60 -0.98
C PRO A 60 7.57 -5.09 -0.30
N VAL A 61 6.47 -4.38 -0.58
CA VAL A 61 5.15 -4.68 -0.04
C VAL A 61 4.23 -5.04 -1.17
N CYS A 62 3.58 -6.18 -1.02
CA CYS A 62 2.51 -6.62 -1.89
C CYS A 62 1.23 -6.75 -1.06
N VAL A 63 0.21 -5.98 -1.42
CA VAL A 63 -1.12 -6.10 -0.82
C VAL A 63 -2.13 -6.43 -1.91
N VAL A 64 -2.82 -7.55 -1.74
CA VAL A 64 -3.86 -8.03 -2.65
C VAL A 64 -5.16 -8.16 -1.87
N SER A 65 -6.21 -7.48 -2.33
CA SER A 65 -7.53 -7.56 -1.73
C SER A 65 -8.67 -7.58 -2.74
N SER A 66 -9.86 -8.08 -2.39
CA SER A 66 -11.07 -7.75 -3.15
C SER A 66 -11.62 -6.39 -2.70
N HIS A 67 -11.65 -6.15 -1.39
CA HIS A 67 -12.05 -4.88 -0.80
C HIS A 67 -10.99 -4.37 0.17
N LEU A 68 -10.50 -3.16 -0.09
CA LEU A 68 -9.44 -2.56 0.70
C LEU A 68 -9.97 -1.26 1.34
N ARG A 69 -10.16 -1.30 2.66
CA ARG A 69 -10.50 -0.13 3.50
C ARG A 69 -9.25 0.77 3.66
N PRO A 70 -9.33 1.96 4.31
CA PRO A 70 -8.22 2.92 4.26
C PRO A 70 -6.87 2.30 4.60
N VAL A 71 -5.88 2.55 3.74
CA VAL A 71 -4.51 2.10 3.96
C VAL A 71 -3.62 3.31 4.12
N CYS A 72 -2.88 3.31 5.23
CA CYS A 72 -1.90 4.32 5.55
C CYS A 72 -0.53 3.65 5.63
N VAL A 73 0.39 4.05 4.75
CA VAL A 73 1.78 3.58 4.77
C VAL A 73 2.68 4.79 4.96
N VAL A 74 3.46 4.78 6.04
CA VAL A 74 4.41 5.84 6.38
C VAL A 74 5.81 5.24 6.47
N SER A 75 6.75 5.75 5.68
CA SER A 75 8.13 5.28 5.78
C SER A 75 9.21 6.28 5.39
N SER A 76 10.39 6.23 5.99
CA SER A 76 11.52 7.03 5.52
C SER A 76 12.05 6.54 4.16
N HIS A 77 12.15 5.22 3.98
CA HIS A 77 12.57 4.61 2.71
C HIS A 77 11.64 3.48 2.30
N LEU A 78 10.97 3.68 1.18
CA LEU A 78 9.99 2.74 0.66
C LEU A 78 10.49 2.09 -0.64
N LEU A 79 10.82 0.80 -0.55
CA LEU A 79 11.10 -0.09 -1.70
C LEU A 79 9.79 -0.39 -2.47
N PRO A 80 9.81 -1.03 -3.66
CA PRO A 80 8.62 -1.06 -4.52
C PRO A 80 7.37 -1.59 -3.83
N VAL A 81 6.25 -0.90 -4.08
CA VAL A 81 4.94 -1.24 -3.52
C VAL A 81 4.01 -1.61 -4.64
N CYS A 82 3.37 -2.77 -4.50
CA CYS A 82 2.32 -3.23 -5.37
C CYS A 82 1.04 -3.37 -4.55
N VAL A 83 0.02 -2.60 -4.89
CA VAL A 83 -1.30 -2.67 -4.26
C VAL A 83 -2.33 -3.01 -5.32
N VAL A 84 -2.99 -4.15 -5.17
CA VAL A 84 -3.99 -4.64 -6.11
C VAL A 84 -5.30 -4.81 -5.36
N SER A 85 -6.36 -4.14 -5.79
CA SER A 85 -7.69 -4.31 -5.21
C SER A 85 -8.82 -4.06 -6.18
N SER A 86 -9.89 -4.85 -6.15
CA SER A 86 -11.09 -4.55 -6.96
C SER A 86 -11.73 -3.22 -6.53
N HIS A 87 -11.76 -2.93 -5.23
CA HIS A 87 -12.23 -1.65 -4.70
C HIS A 87 -11.25 -1.05 -3.69
N PHE A 88 -10.78 0.16 -3.95
CA PHE A 88 -10.05 0.98 -2.98
C PHE A 88 -10.96 1.99 -2.29
N ARG A 89 -10.85 2.05 -0.95
CA ARG A 89 -11.12 3.27 -0.17
C ARG A 89 -9.82 4.10 -0.08
N PRO A 90 -9.80 5.31 0.51
CA PRO A 90 -8.68 6.22 0.30
C PRO A 90 -7.35 5.62 0.77
N VAL A 91 -6.32 5.79 -0.05
CA VAL A 91 -4.97 5.30 0.23
C VAL A 91 -4.06 6.49 0.44
N CYS A 92 -3.36 6.51 1.56
CA CYS A 92 -2.38 7.52 1.90
C CYS A 92 -1.00 6.86 2.01
N VAL A 93 -0.07 7.24 1.15
CA VAL A 93 1.30 6.75 1.17
C VAL A 93 2.22 7.93 1.34
N VAL A 94 2.96 7.96 2.46
CA VAL A 94 3.87 9.05 2.81
C VAL A 94 5.27 8.49 2.94
N SER A 95 6.23 9.02 2.17
CA SER A 95 7.63 8.64 2.34
C SER A 95 8.61 9.72 1.95
N SER A 96 9.78 9.80 2.61
CA SER A 96 10.85 10.68 2.09
C SER A 96 11.44 10.18 0.77
N HIS A 97 11.48 8.86 0.54
CA HIS A 97 12.04 8.28 -0.68
C HIS A 97 11.19 7.10 -1.19
N PHE A 98 10.53 7.29 -2.33
CA PHE A 98 9.84 6.23 -3.05
C PHE A 98 10.71 5.61 -4.14
N ARG A 99 10.73 4.28 -4.16
CA ARG A 99 10.91 3.46 -5.34
C ARG A 99 9.57 3.25 -6.06
N PRO A 100 9.51 2.64 -7.27
CA PRO A 100 8.28 2.60 -8.04
C PRO A 100 7.09 2.06 -7.24
N VAL A 101 5.96 2.76 -7.38
CA VAL A 101 4.69 2.40 -6.74
C VAL A 101 3.70 2.05 -7.84
N CYS A 102 3.09 0.88 -7.73
CA CYS A 102 2.06 0.39 -8.64
C CYS A 102 0.76 0.17 -7.87
N VAL A 103 -0.30 0.88 -8.26
CA VAL A 103 -1.65 0.70 -7.71
C VAL A 103 -2.58 0.29 -8.84
N VAL A 104 -3.24 -0.85 -8.70
CA VAL A 104 -4.14 -1.40 -9.72
C VAL A 104 -5.52 -1.65 -9.12
N SER A 105 -6.57 -1.08 -9.74
CA SER A 105 -7.93 -1.25 -9.23
C SER A 105 -9.05 -1.11 -10.24
N SER A 106 -10.18 -1.80 -10.03
CA SER A 106 -11.39 -1.51 -10.78
C SER A 106 -12.03 -0.19 -10.33
N HIS A 107 -12.11 0.09 -9.02
CA HIS A 107 -12.67 1.34 -8.50
C HIS A 107 -11.76 2.00 -7.47
N LEU A 108 -11.26 3.18 -7.83
CA LEU A 108 -10.22 3.84 -7.06
C LEU A 108 -10.75 5.15 -6.44
N ARG A 109 -10.94 5.14 -5.11
CA ARG A 109 -11.21 6.35 -4.30
C ARG A 109 -9.91 7.13 -4.05
N PRO A 110 -9.95 8.39 -3.57
CA PRO A 110 -8.80 9.29 -3.63
C PRO A 110 -7.51 8.68 -3.11
N VAL A 111 -6.43 8.86 -3.88
CA VAL A 111 -5.08 8.42 -3.52
C VAL A 111 -4.23 9.63 -3.27
N CYS A 112 -3.56 9.65 -2.12
CA CYS A 112 -2.61 10.68 -1.77
C CYS A 112 -1.22 10.03 -1.65
N VAL A 113 -0.30 10.42 -2.51
CA VAL A 113 1.11 10.04 -2.41
C VAL A 113 1.93 11.29 -2.12
N VAL A 114 2.60 11.32 -0.98
CA VAL A 114 3.39 12.48 -0.54
C VAL A 114 4.85 12.06 -0.40
N SER A 115 5.76 12.74 -1.10
CA SER A 115 7.18 12.43 -1.07
C SER A 115 8.14 13.59 -1.15
N SER A 116 9.34 13.41 -0.62
CA SER A 116 10.47 14.27 -0.95
C SER A 116 11.11 13.84 -2.27
N HIS A 117 11.31 12.54 -2.50
CA HIS A 117 11.89 11.99 -3.74
C HIS A 117 11.04 10.85 -4.27
N LEU A 118 10.54 10.98 -5.50
CA LEU A 118 9.61 10.02 -6.08
C LEU A 118 10.15 9.46 -7.40
N ARG A 119 10.22 8.12 -7.49
CA ARG A 119 10.43 7.34 -8.72
C ARG A 119 9.05 7.02 -9.35
N PRO A 120 8.98 6.46 -10.58
CA PRO A 120 7.72 6.35 -11.33
C PRO A 120 6.56 5.79 -10.52
N VAL A 121 5.40 6.42 -10.66
CA VAL A 121 4.15 5.97 -10.04
C VAL A 121 3.21 5.55 -11.16
N CYS A 122 2.75 4.32 -11.09
CA CYS A 122 1.77 3.76 -12.02
C CYS A 122 0.46 3.56 -11.27
N VAL A 123 -0.60 4.24 -11.70
CA VAL A 123 -1.95 4.02 -11.18
C VAL A 123 -2.82 3.57 -12.35
N VAL A 124 -3.35 2.36 -12.25
CA VAL A 124 -4.22 1.78 -13.28
C VAL A 124 -5.59 1.60 -12.67
N SER A 125 -6.62 2.22 -13.25
CA SER A 125 -7.98 1.93 -12.83
C SER A 125 -9.05 2.15 -13.90
N SER A 126 -10.16 1.43 -13.77
CA SER A 126 -11.36 1.61 -14.61
C SER A 126 -12.22 2.79 -14.19
N HIS A 127 -12.16 3.22 -12.92
CA HIS A 127 -12.90 4.39 -12.43
C HIS A 127 -12.07 5.15 -11.40
N LEU A 128 -11.53 6.31 -11.79
CA LEU A 128 -10.66 7.12 -10.95
C LEU A 128 -11.40 8.30 -10.32
N ARG A 129 -11.28 8.40 -8.99
CA ARG A 129 -11.49 9.64 -8.24
C ARG A 129 -10.14 10.35 -8.10
N PRO A 130 -10.11 11.65 -7.73
CA PRO A 130 -8.88 12.45 -7.76
C PRO A 130 -7.67 11.77 -7.12
N VAL A 131 -6.57 11.77 -7.88
CA VAL A 131 -5.25 11.31 -7.44
C VAL A 131 -4.42 12.55 -7.15
N CYS A 132 -3.91 12.65 -5.92
CA CYS A 132 -3.03 13.71 -5.48
C CYS A 132 -1.62 13.14 -5.28
N VAL A 133 -0.66 13.63 -6.07
CA VAL A 133 0.76 13.31 -5.90
C VAL A 133 1.50 14.60 -5.55
N GLN A 134 2.01 14.68 -4.33
CA GLN A 134 2.79 15.83 -3.86
C GLN A 134 4.26 15.43 -3.75
N CYS A 135 5.14 16.16 -4.44
CA CYS A 135 6.59 15.89 -4.44
C CYS A 135 7.41 17.17 -4.34
N ASN A 136 8.31 17.23 -3.35
CA ASN A 136 9.15 18.41 -3.13
C ASN A 136 10.36 18.50 -4.08
N ASN A 137 10.87 17.36 -4.59
CA ASN A 137 11.99 17.32 -5.54
C ASN A 137 11.53 16.73 -6.88
N PHE A 138 10.94 17.58 -7.73
CA PHE A 138 10.33 17.18 -9.00
C PHE A 138 11.39 17.00 -10.09
N LYS A 139 11.95 15.80 -10.20
CA LYS A 139 12.72 15.37 -11.38
C LYS A 139 11.83 14.41 -12.16
N LEU A 140 10.86 14.96 -12.90
CA LEU A 140 9.81 14.28 -13.70
C LEU A 140 9.89 12.74 -13.66
N PRO A 141 9.36 12.08 -12.61
CA PRO A 141 9.10 10.66 -12.70
C PRO A 141 7.86 10.51 -13.59
N GLU A 142 7.92 9.63 -14.59
CA GLU A 142 6.77 9.25 -15.42
C GLU A 142 5.63 8.77 -14.49
N CYS A 143 4.69 9.66 -14.18
CA CYS A 143 3.48 9.30 -13.47
C CYS A 143 2.48 8.82 -14.53
N CYS A 144 2.40 7.51 -14.73
CA CYS A 144 1.45 6.91 -15.64
C CYS A 144 0.14 6.69 -14.88
N VAL A 145 -0.84 7.56 -15.10
CA VAL A 145 -2.23 7.30 -14.68
C VAL A 145 -2.96 6.76 -15.90
N ILE A 146 -3.36 5.49 -15.85
CA ILE A 146 -4.12 4.83 -16.90
C ILE A 146 -5.55 4.70 -16.41
N GLU A 147 -6.43 5.55 -16.94
CA GLU A 147 -7.87 5.41 -16.79
C GLU A 147 -8.40 4.61 -17.97
N ASN A 148 -8.84 3.37 -17.72
CA ASN A 148 -9.54 2.58 -18.73
C ASN A 148 -11.02 2.93 -18.69
N ASP A 149 -11.39 4.08 -19.28
CA ASP A 149 -12.79 4.47 -19.51
C ASP A 149 -13.43 3.61 -20.62
N GLN A 150 -13.60 2.33 -20.35
CA GLN A 150 -14.36 1.39 -21.20
C GLN A 150 -15.16 0.43 -20.31
N VAL A 151 -16.30 0.90 -19.79
CA VAL A 151 -17.70 0.48 -20.08
C VAL A 151 -18.63 1.51 -19.45
#